data_AF-A0A517Q9W1-F1
#
_entry.id   AF-A0A517Q9W1-F1
#
_cell.length_a   1.000
_cell.length_b   1.000
_cell.length_c   1.000
_cell.angle_alpha   90.00
_cell.angle_beta   90.00
_cell.angle_gamma   90.00
#
_symmetry.space_group_name_H-M   'P 1'
#
loop_
_entity.id
_entity.type
_entity.pdbx_description
1 polymer ?
#
loop_
_entity_poly.entity_id
_entity_poly.type
_entity_poly.pdbx_seq_one_letter_code
_entity_poly.pdbx_strand_id
1 'polypeptide(L)'
;MSLVRTLDRHSQRTESVPGRLAAIRIALISFLRGIPLFFTSRPGTPLRVLCLMAFDTVHVLRTSRRLSVQKIRELAALLDFGSYANDYYDGKQFSFEKYQMTRRLLKAHDSKLVVREYLNRLRELEKQRPATGGDDRRHSQAQLYREVVVRLSLGMLAAASLEEMTVEEGIEATLQTADFELLFRIVMLCQVIDDVIDYRQDADAGLPGLMTCSTSPTRALKLTSASAARYADQRSLSTSPALFPFRLALWGVAALTRTAILYGYGRMILHAACCCSAPVTENSVSDNARS
;
A
#
# COMPACT_ATOMS: atom_id res chain seq x y z
N MET A 1 1.27 -7.49 -32.13
CA MET A 1 -0.18 -7.78 -32.13
C MET A 1 -0.76 -7.13 -30.88
N SER A 2 -1.63 -6.14 -31.09
CA SER A 2 -1.88 -5.01 -30.18
C SER A 2 -2.67 -5.36 -28.91
N LEU A 3 -2.19 -4.81 -27.78
CA LEU A 3 -2.74 -4.71 -26.41
C LEU A 3 -4.26 -4.42 -26.36
N VAL A 4 -4.76 -3.72 -27.39
CA VAL A 4 -6.18 -3.38 -27.52
C VAL A 4 -7.03 -4.65 -27.69
N ARG A 5 -6.52 -5.72 -28.33
CA ARG A 5 -7.34 -6.91 -28.65
C ARG A 5 -7.57 -7.85 -27.47
N THR A 6 -6.70 -7.90 -26.47
CA THR A 6 -6.88 -8.77 -25.29
C THR A 6 -7.77 -8.10 -24.24
N LEU A 7 -7.62 -6.80 -24.02
CA LEU A 7 -8.56 -6.03 -23.20
C LEU A 7 -9.93 -5.85 -23.90
N ASP A 8 -9.98 -5.69 -25.24
CA ASP A 8 -11.25 -5.76 -25.99
C ASP A 8 -11.89 -7.14 -25.94
N ARG A 9 -11.12 -8.24 -25.88
CA ARG A 9 -11.72 -9.58 -25.81
C ARG A 9 -12.48 -9.83 -24.50
N HIS A 10 -12.11 -9.17 -23.42
CA HIS A 10 -12.92 -9.13 -22.19
C HIS A 10 -13.98 -8.02 -22.21
N SER A 11 -13.77 -6.94 -22.98
CA SER A 11 -14.76 -5.86 -23.14
C SER A 11 -15.86 -6.13 -24.17
N GLN A 12 -15.73 -7.15 -25.02
CA GLN A 12 -16.68 -7.50 -26.09
C GLN A 12 -17.67 -8.63 -25.76
N ARG A 13 -17.67 -9.14 -24.53
CA ARG A 13 -18.91 -9.68 -23.99
C ARG A 13 -19.74 -8.49 -23.55
N THR A 14 -20.92 -8.32 -24.15
CA THR A 14 -21.99 -7.43 -23.71
C THR A 14 -22.54 -7.88 -22.34
N GLU A 15 -21.67 -8.03 -21.35
CA GLU A 15 -22.06 -8.13 -19.96
C GLU A 15 -22.37 -6.71 -19.50
N SER A 16 -23.63 -6.49 -19.13
CA SER A 16 -24.10 -5.20 -18.65
C SER A 16 -23.26 -4.77 -17.44
N VAL A 17 -22.71 -3.56 -17.50
CA VAL A 17 -21.96 -2.99 -16.37
C VAL A 17 -22.84 -3.05 -15.12
N PRO A 18 -22.40 -3.69 -14.02
CA PRO A 18 -23.22 -3.82 -12.83
C PRO A 18 -23.71 -2.47 -12.32
N GLY A 19 -25.01 -2.36 -12.07
CA GLY A 19 -25.59 -1.21 -11.39
C GLY A 19 -25.02 -1.04 -9.96
N ARG A 20 -25.21 0.13 -9.34
CA ARG A 20 -24.62 0.45 -8.02
C ARG A 20 -24.99 -0.57 -6.95
N LEU A 21 -26.26 -0.97 -6.89
CA LEU A 21 -26.75 -1.95 -5.92
C LEU A 21 -26.13 -3.34 -6.14
N ALA A 22 -25.97 -3.75 -7.40
CA ALA A 22 -25.31 -5.01 -7.72
C ALA A 22 -23.84 -4.99 -7.30
N ALA A 23 -23.12 -3.89 -7.57
CA ALA A 23 -21.74 -3.70 -7.17
C ALA A 23 -21.57 -3.71 -5.64
N ILE A 24 -22.45 -3.02 -4.90
CA ILE A 24 -22.48 -3.06 -3.44
C ILE A 24 -22.68 -4.48 -2.93
N ARG A 25 -23.64 -5.21 -3.50
CA ARG A 25 -23.88 -6.61 -3.14
C ARG A 25 -22.66 -7.48 -3.41
N ILE A 26 -22.00 -7.30 -4.55
CA ILE A 26 -20.77 -8.01 -4.90
C ILE A 26 -19.71 -7.75 -3.84
N ALA A 27 -19.44 -6.49 -3.52
CA ALA A 27 -18.44 -6.10 -2.52
C ALA A 27 -18.79 -6.62 -1.11
N LEU A 28 -20.06 -6.56 -0.70
CA LEU A 28 -20.51 -7.08 0.59
C LEU A 28 -20.31 -8.59 0.69
N ILE A 29 -20.61 -9.34 -0.37
CA ILE A 29 -20.36 -10.79 -0.40
C ILE A 29 -18.85 -11.08 -0.32
N SER A 30 -18.01 -10.32 -1.04
CA SER A 30 -16.54 -10.46 -0.94
C SER A 30 -16.06 -10.21 0.49
N PHE A 31 -16.61 -9.16 1.12
CA PHE A 31 -16.29 -8.79 2.49
C PHE A 31 -16.66 -9.90 3.47
N LEU A 32 -17.91 -10.38 3.42
CA LEU A 32 -18.38 -11.46 4.29
C LEU A 32 -17.57 -12.75 4.11
N ARG A 33 -17.20 -13.09 2.87
CA ARG A 33 -16.33 -14.24 2.55
C ARG A 33 -14.93 -14.11 3.13
N GLY A 34 -14.42 -12.88 3.26
CA GLY A 34 -13.11 -12.61 3.81
C GLY A 34 -13.06 -12.55 5.35
N ILE A 35 -14.20 -12.38 6.05
CA ILE A 35 -14.23 -12.26 7.52
C ILE A 35 -13.48 -13.42 8.22
N PRO A 36 -13.68 -14.69 7.84
CA PRO A 36 -12.95 -15.79 8.46
C PRO A 36 -11.43 -15.66 8.37
N LEU A 37 -10.89 -14.98 7.35
CA LEU A 37 -9.45 -14.82 7.16
C LEU A 37 -8.79 -13.96 8.25
N PHE A 38 -9.52 -13.06 8.91
CA PHE A 38 -9.00 -12.32 10.07
C PHE A 38 -8.63 -13.24 11.24
N PHE A 39 -9.21 -14.43 11.31
CA PHE A 39 -8.98 -15.42 12.36
C PHE A 39 -8.04 -16.54 11.91
N THR A 40 -7.43 -16.40 10.74
CA THR A 40 -6.44 -17.36 10.22
C THR A 40 -5.03 -16.81 10.34
N SER A 41 -4.02 -17.67 10.27
CA SER A 41 -2.62 -17.26 10.29
C SER A 41 -2.16 -16.54 9.01
N ARG A 42 -2.98 -16.53 7.95
CA ARG A 42 -2.63 -15.96 6.64
C ARG A 42 -3.84 -15.32 5.94
N PRO A 43 -3.72 -14.08 5.44
CA PRO A 43 -2.52 -13.26 5.44
C PRO A 43 -2.24 -12.62 6.81
N GLY A 44 -0.97 -12.30 7.06
CA GLY A 44 -0.49 -11.94 8.40
C GLY A 44 -0.98 -10.60 8.95
N THR A 45 -1.73 -9.79 8.18
CA THR A 45 -2.25 -8.50 8.64
C THR A 45 -3.70 -8.24 8.19
N PRO A 46 -4.48 -7.48 8.97
CA PRO A 46 -5.84 -7.08 8.58
C PRO A 46 -5.92 -6.35 7.23
N LEU A 47 -4.94 -5.49 6.92
CA LEU A 47 -4.90 -4.77 5.64
C LEU A 47 -4.78 -5.73 4.44
N ARG A 48 -4.01 -6.80 4.58
CA ARG A 48 -3.90 -7.83 3.53
C ARG A 48 -5.21 -8.59 3.34
N VAL A 49 -5.95 -8.85 4.43
CA VAL A 49 -7.30 -9.45 4.34
C VAL A 49 -8.24 -8.55 3.54
N LEU A 50 -8.25 -7.24 3.82
CA LEU A 50 -9.04 -6.27 3.06
C LEU A 50 -8.61 -6.20 1.59
N CYS A 51 -7.31 -6.31 1.31
CA CYS A 51 -6.78 -6.40 -0.05
C CYS A 51 -7.34 -7.64 -0.79
N LEU A 52 -7.40 -8.81 -0.14
CA LEU A 52 -8.01 -10.00 -0.75
C LEU A 52 -9.49 -9.83 -1.06
N MET A 53 -10.26 -9.20 -0.16
CA MET A 53 -11.68 -8.90 -0.40
C MET A 53 -11.86 -7.94 -1.58
N ALA A 54 -10.97 -6.96 -1.71
CA ALA A 54 -10.94 -6.04 -2.84
C ALA A 54 -10.64 -6.77 -4.15
N PHE A 55 -9.64 -7.67 -4.19
CA PHE A 55 -9.34 -8.47 -5.36
C PHE A 55 -10.45 -9.45 -5.74
N ASP A 56 -11.13 -10.10 -4.78
CA ASP A 56 -12.32 -10.92 -5.08
C ASP A 56 -13.44 -10.07 -5.67
N THR A 57 -13.62 -8.83 -5.20
CA THR A 57 -14.58 -7.88 -5.76
C THR A 57 -14.24 -7.52 -7.20
N VAL A 58 -12.99 -7.12 -7.48
CA VAL A 58 -12.53 -6.79 -8.85
C VAL A 58 -12.69 -8.00 -9.77
N HIS A 59 -12.30 -9.19 -9.32
CA HIS A 59 -12.41 -10.41 -10.11
C HIS A 59 -13.85 -10.69 -10.53
N VAL A 60 -14.82 -10.53 -9.62
CA VAL A 60 -16.25 -10.70 -9.93
C VAL A 60 -16.76 -9.63 -10.87
N LEU A 61 -16.35 -8.37 -10.68
CA LEU A 61 -16.76 -7.28 -11.57
C LEU A 61 -16.23 -7.47 -13.00
N ARG A 62 -15.08 -8.14 -13.18
CA ARG A 62 -14.45 -8.35 -14.49
C ARG A 62 -14.81 -9.66 -15.17
N THR A 63 -15.10 -10.71 -14.40
CA THR A 63 -15.27 -12.07 -14.94
C THR A 63 -16.65 -12.66 -14.65
N SER A 64 -17.48 -11.95 -13.88
CA SER A 64 -18.76 -12.45 -13.36
C SER A 64 -18.64 -13.73 -12.52
N ARG A 65 -17.41 -14.09 -12.11
CA ARG A 65 -17.08 -15.29 -11.32
C ARG A 65 -16.36 -14.91 -10.03
N ARG A 66 -16.45 -15.77 -9.02
CA ARG A 66 -15.77 -15.60 -7.74
C ARG A 66 -14.42 -16.30 -7.76
N LEU A 67 -13.45 -15.75 -7.02
CA LEU A 67 -12.21 -16.46 -6.79
C LEU A 67 -12.49 -17.77 -6.03
N SER A 68 -11.86 -18.84 -6.49
CA SER A 68 -11.89 -20.12 -5.79
C SER A 68 -11.16 -20.00 -4.45
N VAL A 69 -11.49 -20.86 -3.49
CA VAL A 69 -10.81 -20.90 -2.18
C VAL A 69 -9.31 -21.13 -2.35
N GLN A 70 -8.90 -21.96 -3.31
CA GLN A 70 -7.49 -22.21 -3.62
C GLN A 70 -6.81 -20.93 -4.12
N LYS A 71 -7.47 -20.17 -4.99
CA LYS A 71 -6.93 -18.91 -5.52
C LYS A 71 -6.83 -17.84 -4.44
N ILE A 72 -7.80 -17.74 -3.52
CA ILE A 72 -7.71 -16.84 -2.35
C ILE A 72 -6.50 -17.20 -1.48
N ARG A 73 -6.24 -18.50 -1.24
CA ARG A 73 -5.06 -18.95 -0.49
C ARG A 73 -3.74 -18.61 -1.19
N GLU A 74 -3.71 -18.75 -2.51
CA GLU A 74 -2.56 -18.35 -3.34
C GLU A 74 -2.29 -16.85 -3.21
N LEU A 75 -3.31 -16.00 -3.39
CA LEU A 75 -3.17 -14.55 -3.25
C LEU A 75 -2.75 -14.16 -1.83
N ALA A 76 -3.27 -14.83 -0.80
CA ALA A 76 -2.87 -14.60 0.58
C ALA A 76 -1.38 -14.94 0.79
N ALA A 77 -0.90 -16.02 0.17
CA ALA A 77 0.51 -16.39 0.19
C ALA A 77 1.38 -15.38 -0.59
N LEU A 78 0.89 -14.82 -1.71
CA LEU A 78 1.59 -13.78 -2.46
C LEU A 78 1.70 -12.48 -1.66
N LEU A 79 0.65 -12.08 -0.93
CA LEU A 79 0.68 -10.91 -0.04
C LEU A 79 1.71 -11.07 1.08
N ASP A 80 1.75 -12.24 1.74
CA ASP A 80 2.77 -12.52 2.75
C ASP A 80 4.16 -12.59 2.14
N PHE A 81 4.30 -13.18 0.95
CA PHE A 81 5.57 -13.26 0.24
C PHE A 81 6.13 -11.88 -0.10
N GLY A 82 5.30 -10.98 -0.62
CA GLY A 82 5.71 -9.60 -0.89
C GLY A 82 6.18 -8.88 0.36
N SER A 83 5.49 -9.08 1.50
CA SER A 83 5.95 -8.55 2.79
C SER A 83 7.32 -9.10 3.19
N TYR A 84 7.51 -10.42 3.17
CA TYR A 84 8.79 -11.00 3.58
C TYR A 84 9.94 -10.60 2.63
N ALA A 85 9.63 -10.38 1.35
CA ALA A 85 10.59 -9.85 0.39
C ALA A 85 10.96 -8.40 0.74
N ASN A 86 10.00 -7.56 1.13
CA ASN A 86 10.28 -6.20 1.59
C ASN A 86 11.06 -6.18 2.91
N ASP A 87 10.68 -7.01 3.88
CA ASP A 87 11.36 -7.15 5.18
C ASP A 87 12.86 -7.45 5.03
N TYR A 88 13.22 -8.24 4.02
CA TYR A 88 14.62 -8.53 3.67
C TYR A 88 15.41 -7.26 3.30
N TYR A 89 14.82 -6.35 2.51
CA TYR A 89 15.47 -5.11 2.10
C TYR A 89 15.40 -4.03 3.18
N ASP A 90 14.37 -4.06 4.02
CA ASP A 90 14.22 -3.17 5.17
C ASP A 90 15.14 -3.52 6.33
N GLY A 91 15.78 -4.70 6.32
CA GLY A 91 16.60 -5.17 7.44
C GLY A 91 15.80 -5.36 8.74
N LYS A 92 14.46 -5.29 8.65
CA LYS A 92 13.54 -5.45 9.78
C LYS A 92 13.06 -6.88 9.86
N GLN A 93 13.31 -7.54 11.00
CA GLN A 93 12.62 -8.78 11.43
C GLN A 93 12.46 -9.86 10.33
N PHE A 94 13.39 -9.94 9.37
CA PHE A 94 13.29 -10.87 8.26
C PHE A 94 13.37 -12.30 8.75
N SER A 95 12.30 -13.07 8.52
CA SER A 95 12.28 -14.50 8.83
C SER A 95 12.52 -15.31 7.56
N PHE A 96 13.75 -15.81 7.41
CA PHE A 96 14.12 -16.68 6.29
C PHE A 96 13.25 -17.94 6.23
N GLU A 97 12.88 -18.50 7.38
CA GLU A 97 12.00 -19.67 7.47
C GLU A 97 10.60 -19.37 6.90
N LYS A 98 9.94 -18.29 7.35
CA LYS A 98 8.62 -17.89 6.85
C LYS A 98 8.66 -17.55 5.36
N TYR A 99 9.73 -16.91 4.91
CA TYR A 99 9.98 -16.62 3.49
C TYR A 99 10.08 -17.91 2.66
N GLN A 100 10.93 -18.86 3.07
CA GLN A 100 11.10 -20.14 2.36
C GLN A 100 9.82 -20.99 2.36
N MET A 101 9.12 -21.05 3.50
CA MET A 101 7.84 -21.75 3.60
C MET A 101 6.83 -21.19 2.60
N THR A 102 6.70 -19.86 2.55
CA THR A 102 5.77 -19.19 1.63
C THR A 102 6.16 -19.41 0.17
N ARG A 103 7.46 -19.40 -0.15
CA ARG A 103 7.96 -19.72 -1.50
C ARG A 103 7.64 -21.16 -1.92
N ARG A 104 7.72 -22.14 -1.01
CA ARG A 104 7.34 -23.53 -1.29
C ARG A 104 5.84 -23.65 -1.57
N LEU A 105 5.01 -22.95 -0.80
CA LEU A 105 3.56 -22.91 -1.02
C LEU A 105 3.21 -22.31 -2.38
N LEU A 106 3.83 -21.19 -2.75
CA LEU A 106 3.62 -20.56 -4.06
C LEU A 106 4.09 -21.43 -5.23
N LYS A 107 5.15 -22.23 -5.04
CA LYS A 107 5.57 -23.24 -6.03
C LYS A 107 4.50 -24.31 -6.23
N ALA A 108 3.80 -24.72 -5.17
CA ALA A 108 2.70 -25.70 -5.27
C ALA A 108 1.45 -25.14 -5.97
N HIS A 109 1.32 -23.81 -6.06
CA HIS A 109 0.25 -23.11 -6.78
C HIS A 109 0.61 -22.73 -8.22
N ASP A 110 1.74 -23.20 -8.74
CA ASP A 110 2.27 -22.85 -10.07
C ASP A 110 2.54 -21.35 -10.29
N SER A 111 2.61 -20.55 -9.22
CA SER A 111 2.86 -19.10 -9.28
C SER A 111 4.35 -18.76 -9.51
N LYS A 112 5.17 -19.72 -9.95
CA LYS A 112 6.64 -19.58 -10.04
C LYS A 112 7.07 -18.46 -10.96
N LEU A 113 6.36 -18.28 -12.09
CA LEU A 113 6.68 -17.25 -13.08
C LEU A 113 6.39 -15.85 -12.52
N VAL A 114 5.19 -15.66 -11.97
CA VAL A 114 4.76 -14.40 -11.31
C VAL A 114 5.71 -14.01 -10.18
N VAL A 115 6.07 -14.95 -9.30
CA VAL A 115 7.01 -14.72 -8.20
C VAL A 115 8.39 -14.32 -8.69
N ARG A 116 8.90 -14.98 -9.74
CA ARG A 116 10.21 -14.68 -10.30
C ARG A 116 10.24 -13.29 -10.92
N GLU A 117 9.21 -12.93 -11.68
CA GLU A 117 9.10 -11.62 -12.31
C GLU A 117 9.01 -10.52 -11.25
N TYR A 118 8.16 -10.70 -10.24
CA TYR A 118 8.06 -9.80 -9.10
C TYR A 118 9.41 -9.58 -8.41
N LEU A 119 10.13 -10.65 -8.06
CA LEU A 119 11.44 -10.54 -7.39
C LEU A 119 12.48 -9.82 -8.25
N ASN A 120 12.50 -10.09 -9.56
CA ASN A 120 13.43 -9.43 -10.48
C ASN A 120 13.16 -7.93 -10.53
N ARG A 121 11.89 -7.53 -10.69
CA ARG A 121 11.48 -6.12 -10.69
C ARG A 121 11.77 -5.45 -9.35
N LEU A 122 11.41 -6.09 -8.24
CA LEU A 122 11.66 -5.57 -6.90
C LEU A 122 13.16 -5.32 -6.67
N ARG A 123 14.02 -6.28 -7.05
CA ARG A 123 15.48 -6.12 -6.93
C ARG A 123 15.99 -4.90 -7.69
N GLU A 124 15.49 -4.66 -8.91
CA GLU A 124 15.89 -3.47 -9.68
C GLU A 124 15.40 -2.17 -9.04
N LEU A 125 14.19 -2.17 -8.46
CA LEU A 125 13.66 -1.02 -7.72
C LEU A 125 14.46 -0.71 -6.46
N GLU A 126 14.88 -1.73 -5.72
CA GLU A 126 15.64 -1.55 -4.48
C GLU A 126 17.03 -0.95 -4.71
N LYS A 127 17.61 -1.10 -5.91
CA LYS A 127 18.85 -0.38 -6.28
C LYS A 127 18.66 1.14 -6.34
N GLN A 128 17.43 1.60 -6.51
CA GLN A 128 17.04 3.01 -6.59
C GLN A 128 16.38 3.51 -5.30
N ARG A 129 16.44 2.73 -4.22
CA ARG A 129 15.88 3.08 -2.92
C ARG A 129 16.40 4.45 -2.45
N PRO A 130 15.52 5.41 -2.13
CA PRO A 130 15.95 6.70 -1.61
C PRO A 130 16.50 6.57 -0.19
N ALA A 131 17.48 7.40 0.15
CA ALA A 131 17.97 7.52 1.53
C ALA A 131 16.97 8.26 2.44
N THR A 132 17.09 8.06 3.75
CA THR A 132 16.40 8.86 4.78
C THR A 132 17.02 10.24 4.95
N GLY A 133 16.28 11.14 5.61
CA GLY A 133 16.60 12.56 5.70
C GLY A 133 16.50 13.27 4.34
N GLY A 134 16.89 14.53 4.29
CA GLY A 134 16.94 15.32 3.05
C GLY A 134 15.86 16.40 2.95
N ASP A 135 15.49 16.72 1.71
CA ASP A 135 14.67 17.86 1.32
C ASP A 135 13.39 17.44 0.57
N ASP A 136 12.66 18.41 0.03
CA ASP A 136 11.45 18.17 -0.77
C ASP A 136 11.70 17.24 -1.98
N ARG A 137 12.89 17.31 -2.60
CA ARG A 137 13.25 16.45 -3.72
C ARG A 137 13.37 15.00 -3.25
N ARG A 138 13.98 14.76 -2.09
CA ARG A 138 14.06 13.42 -1.51
C ARG A 138 12.66 12.88 -1.18
N HIS A 139 11.77 13.71 -0.65
CA HIS A 139 10.37 13.32 -0.44
C HIS A 139 9.70 12.90 -1.76
N SER A 140 9.86 13.67 -2.84
CA SER A 140 9.31 13.28 -4.16
C SER A 140 9.88 11.95 -4.68
N GLN A 141 11.17 11.68 -4.45
CA GLN A 141 11.79 10.40 -4.80
C GLN A 141 11.23 9.24 -3.96
N ALA A 142 11.06 9.45 -2.66
CA ALA A 142 10.44 8.48 -1.75
C ALA A 142 9.01 8.16 -2.16
N GLN A 143 8.22 9.18 -2.48
CA GLN A 143 6.88 9.01 -3.00
C GLN A 143 6.88 8.17 -4.28
N LEU A 144 7.68 8.53 -5.28
CA LEU A 144 7.72 7.79 -6.55
C LEU A 144 8.14 6.33 -6.34
N TYR A 145 9.18 6.09 -5.55
CA TYR A 145 9.63 4.73 -5.20
C TYR A 145 8.50 3.92 -4.56
N ARG A 146 7.79 4.48 -3.57
CA ARG A 146 6.67 3.83 -2.88
C ARG A 146 5.51 3.53 -3.82
N GLU A 147 5.15 4.49 -4.68
CA GLU A 147 4.12 4.28 -5.69
C GLU A 147 4.47 3.11 -6.61
N VAL A 148 5.72 3.03 -7.09
CA VAL A 148 6.16 1.94 -7.97
C VAL A 148 6.18 0.59 -7.26
N VAL A 149 6.60 0.52 -5.99
CA VAL A 149 6.55 -0.71 -5.17
C VAL A 149 5.11 -1.19 -4.96
N VAL A 150 4.17 -0.28 -4.69
CA VAL A 150 2.74 -0.61 -4.55
C VAL A 150 2.18 -1.12 -5.86
N ARG A 151 2.48 -0.45 -6.98
CA ARG A 151 2.02 -0.88 -8.31
C ARG A 151 2.57 -2.25 -8.68
N LEU A 152 3.83 -2.53 -8.39
CA LEU A 152 4.43 -3.85 -8.59
C LEU A 152 3.70 -4.92 -7.76
N SER A 153 3.39 -4.62 -6.50
CA SER A 153 2.68 -5.56 -5.61
C SER A 153 1.25 -5.81 -6.06
N LEU A 154 0.52 -4.77 -6.47
CA LEU A 154 -0.83 -4.90 -7.04
C LEU A 154 -0.81 -5.62 -8.39
N GLY A 155 0.18 -5.34 -9.24
CA GLY A 155 0.35 -5.99 -10.53
C GLY A 155 0.62 -7.48 -10.40
N MET A 156 1.44 -7.90 -9.42
CA MET A 156 1.64 -9.31 -9.08
C MET A 156 0.33 -10.01 -8.70
N LEU A 157 -0.51 -9.35 -7.88
CA LEU A 157 -1.80 -9.91 -7.47
C LEU A 157 -2.81 -9.91 -8.62
N ALA A 158 -2.80 -8.89 -9.48
CA ALA A 158 -3.63 -8.83 -10.68
C ALA A 158 -3.30 -9.99 -11.63
N ALA A 159 -2.01 -10.19 -11.93
CA ALA A 159 -1.53 -11.31 -12.74
C ALA A 159 -1.90 -12.69 -12.17
N ALA A 160 -1.90 -12.83 -10.84
CA ALA A 160 -2.27 -14.09 -10.20
C ALA A 160 -3.79 -14.33 -10.14
N SER A 161 -4.58 -13.25 -10.04
CA SER A 161 -6.03 -13.31 -9.82
C SER A 161 -6.86 -13.23 -11.10
N LEU A 162 -6.35 -12.62 -12.16
CA LEU A 162 -6.98 -12.51 -13.47
C LEU A 162 -6.23 -13.43 -14.43
N GLU A 163 -6.95 -14.39 -15.02
CA GLU A 163 -6.39 -15.32 -15.99
C GLU A 163 -5.79 -14.54 -17.18
N GLU A 164 -4.68 -15.05 -17.74
CA GLU A 164 -4.01 -14.48 -18.93
C GLU A 164 -3.40 -13.08 -18.77
N MET A 165 -3.11 -12.63 -17.53
CA MET A 165 -2.45 -11.35 -17.27
C MET A 165 -1.01 -11.53 -16.77
N THR A 166 -0.06 -10.82 -17.37
CA THR A 166 1.33 -10.72 -16.90
C THR A 166 1.47 -9.71 -15.75
N VAL A 167 2.60 -9.74 -15.02
CA VAL A 167 2.84 -8.75 -13.94
C VAL A 167 2.93 -7.34 -14.52
N GLU A 168 3.55 -7.17 -15.69
CA GLU A 168 3.63 -5.89 -16.40
C GLU A 168 2.24 -5.34 -16.76
N GLU A 169 1.37 -6.16 -17.36
CA GLU A 169 -0.01 -5.75 -17.68
C GLU A 169 -0.80 -5.42 -16.40
N GLY A 170 -0.55 -6.14 -15.31
CA GLY A 170 -1.09 -5.83 -14.00
C GLY A 170 -0.65 -4.46 -13.47
N ILE A 171 0.64 -4.11 -13.63
CA ILE A 171 1.18 -2.79 -13.28
C ILE A 171 0.52 -1.71 -14.14
N GLU A 172 0.46 -1.91 -15.45
CA GLU A 172 -0.17 -0.99 -16.39
C GLU A 172 -1.65 -0.77 -16.08
N ALA A 173 -2.37 -1.83 -15.67
CA ALA A 173 -3.76 -1.75 -15.25
C ALA A 173 -3.96 -0.79 -14.07
N THR A 174 -2.99 -0.68 -13.14
CA THR A 174 -3.06 0.30 -12.03
C THR A 174 -3.00 1.76 -12.49
N LEU A 175 -2.55 2.02 -13.72
CA LEU A 175 -2.47 3.35 -14.32
C LEU A 175 -3.66 3.64 -15.25
N GLN A 176 -4.18 2.62 -15.93
CA GLN A 176 -5.12 2.79 -17.04
C GLN A 176 -6.55 2.35 -16.72
N THR A 177 -6.75 1.53 -15.69
CA THR A 177 -8.06 0.99 -15.35
C THR A 177 -8.54 1.51 -14.00
N ALA A 178 -9.77 2.02 -13.99
CA ALA A 178 -10.27 2.83 -12.86
C ALA A 178 -10.46 2.04 -11.55
N ASP A 179 -10.75 0.74 -11.60
CA ASP A 179 -10.80 -0.13 -10.43
C ASP A 179 -9.43 -0.33 -9.80
N PHE A 180 -8.40 -0.67 -10.58
CA PHE A 180 -7.04 -0.82 -10.06
C PHE A 180 -6.42 0.52 -9.65
N GLU A 181 -6.74 1.61 -10.33
CA GLU A 181 -6.34 2.96 -9.91
C GLU A 181 -6.94 3.32 -8.54
N LEU A 182 -8.22 3.00 -8.32
CA LEU A 182 -8.88 3.17 -7.02
C LEU A 182 -8.21 2.35 -5.92
N LEU A 183 -7.88 1.08 -6.20
CA LEU A 183 -7.15 0.23 -5.24
C LEU A 183 -5.76 0.78 -4.93
N PHE A 184 -5.02 1.22 -5.95
CA PHE A 184 -3.73 1.88 -5.77
C PHE A 184 -3.84 3.08 -4.83
N ARG A 185 -4.81 3.98 -5.07
CA ARG A 185 -5.04 5.17 -4.24
C ARG A 185 -5.40 4.82 -2.80
N ILE A 186 -6.24 3.81 -2.59
CA ILE A 186 -6.58 3.32 -1.25
C ILE A 186 -5.33 2.81 -0.52
N VAL A 187 -4.51 1.98 -1.18
CA VAL A 187 -3.28 1.45 -0.58
C VAL A 187 -2.29 2.56 -0.27
N MET A 188 -2.12 3.54 -1.16
CA MET A 188 -1.24 4.69 -0.89
C MET A 188 -1.70 5.51 0.32
N LEU A 189 -3.01 5.69 0.51
CA LEU A 189 -3.53 6.35 1.72
C LEU A 189 -3.29 5.52 2.99
N CYS A 190 -3.40 4.19 2.92
CA CYS A 190 -3.00 3.32 4.03
C CYS A 190 -1.50 3.48 4.36
N GLN A 191 -0.63 3.55 3.36
CA GLN A 191 0.80 3.82 3.59
C GLN A 191 1.05 5.18 4.24
N VAL A 192 0.28 6.21 3.87
CA VAL A 192 0.36 7.51 4.54
C VAL A 192 -0.02 7.39 6.02
N ILE A 193 -1.07 6.64 6.34
CA ILE A 193 -1.49 6.41 7.73
C ILE A 193 -0.36 5.73 8.51
N ASP A 194 0.20 4.64 7.96
CA ASP A 194 1.30 3.89 8.58
C ASP A 194 2.52 4.80 8.80
N ASP A 195 2.98 5.52 7.77
CA ASP A 195 4.13 6.43 7.85
C ASP A 195 3.95 7.52 8.93
N VAL A 196 2.73 8.03 9.13
CA VAL A 196 2.45 9.05 10.14
C VAL A 196 2.39 8.48 11.56
N ILE A 197 1.77 7.31 11.73
CA ILE A 197 1.63 6.66 13.04
C ILE A 197 2.99 6.13 13.52
N ASP A 198 3.72 5.45 12.62
CA ASP A 198 4.95 4.72 12.89
C ASP A 198 6.21 5.54 12.64
N TYR A 199 6.07 6.83 12.30
CA TYR A 199 7.18 7.74 11.98
C TYR A 199 8.43 7.56 12.86
N ARG A 200 8.27 7.52 14.18
CA ARG A 200 9.40 7.40 15.11
C ARG A 200 10.13 6.07 14.94
N GLN A 201 9.39 4.97 14.85
CA GLN A 201 9.96 3.63 14.70
C GLN A 201 10.68 3.49 13.35
N ASP A 202 10.12 4.08 12.29
CA ASP A 202 10.72 4.09 10.96
C ASP A 202 11.95 4.99 10.87
N ALA A 203 11.94 6.14 11.55
CA ALA A 203 13.10 7.01 11.67
C ALA A 203 14.24 6.31 12.41
N ASP A 204 13.95 5.67 13.55
CA ASP A 204 14.95 4.94 14.35
C ASP A 204 15.53 3.74 13.57
N ALA A 205 14.73 3.11 12.72
CA ALA A 205 15.15 2.01 11.86
C ALA A 205 15.79 2.46 10.53
N GLY A 206 15.86 3.77 10.26
CA GLY A 206 16.40 4.30 9.02
C GLY A 206 15.63 3.88 7.77
N LEU A 207 14.32 3.62 7.89
CA LEU A 207 13.50 3.22 6.75
C LEU A 207 13.04 4.42 5.92
N PRO A 208 13.09 4.34 4.59
CA PRO A 208 12.63 5.41 3.72
C PRO A 208 11.11 5.41 3.59
N GLY A 209 10.45 6.45 4.07
CA GLY A 209 9.02 6.70 3.99
C GLY A 209 8.75 8.20 3.79
N LEU A 210 7.50 8.59 3.58
CA LEU A 210 7.12 9.99 3.33
C LEU A 210 7.49 10.90 4.50
N MET A 211 7.43 10.36 5.72
CA MET A 211 7.75 11.09 6.95
C MET A 211 9.25 11.10 7.29
N THR A 212 10.04 10.14 6.82
CA THR A 212 11.46 9.98 7.18
C THR A 212 12.44 10.56 6.15
N CYS A 213 11.95 10.94 4.97
CA CYS A 213 12.76 11.49 3.88
C CYS A 213 12.89 13.03 3.89
N SER A 214 12.63 13.67 5.04
CA SER A 214 12.92 15.08 5.27
C SER A 214 13.59 15.26 6.64
N THR A 215 14.53 16.20 6.73
CA THR A 215 15.16 16.57 8.02
C THR A 215 14.22 17.31 8.96
N SER A 216 13.15 17.92 8.45
CA SER A 216 12.14 18.63 9.24
C SER A 216 10.85 17.79 9.32
N PRO A 217 10.48 17.26 10.50
CA PRO A 217 9.28 16.45 10.64
C PRO A 217 8.00 17.22 10.26
N THR A 218 7.92 18.51 10.58
CA THR A 218 6.81 19.38 10.21
C THR A 218 6.73 19.59 8.69
N ARG A 219 7.88 19.73 8.01
CA ARG A 219 7.92 19.80 6.55
C ARG A 219 7.48 18.48 5.93
N ALA A 220 8.00 17.35 6.44
CA ALA A 220 7.63 16.01 6.01
C ALA A 220 6.12 15.79 6.10
N LEU A 221 5.49 16.18 7.21
CA LEU A 221 4.06 16.05 7.41
C LEU A 221 3.24 16.94 6.46
N LYS A 222 3.73 18.15 6.15
CA LYS A 222 3.08 19.03 5.17
C LYS A 222 3.11 18.43 3.77
N LEU A 223 4.24 17.89 3.34
CA LEU A 223 4.39 17.23 2.04
C LEU A 223 3.56 15.94 1.97
N THR A 224 3.61 15.12 3.03
CA THR A 224 2.81 13.90 3.18
C THR A 224 1.31 14.21 3.09
N SER A 225 0.84 15.28 3.74
CA SER A 225 -0.54 15.76 3.65
C SER A 225 -0.93 16.16 2.22
N ALA A 226 -0.03 16.84 1.49
CA ALA A 226 -0.27 17.18 0.10
C ALA A 226 -0.36 15.93 -0.80
N SER A 227 0.48 14.92 -0.58
CA SER A 227 0.41 13.64 -1.29
C SER A 227 -0.87 12.88 -0.97
N ALA A 228 -1.29 12.84 0.30
CA ALA A 228 -2.57 12.26 0.70
C ALA A 228 -3.76 12.93 0.00
N ALA A 229 -3.75 14.26 -0.10
CA ALA A 229 -4.78 15.00 -0.82
C ALA A 229 -4.85 14.62 -2.30
N ARG A 230 -3.70 14.36 -2.95
CA ARG A 230 -3.65 13.88 -4.34
C ARG A 230 -4.27 12.49 -4.49
N TYR A 231 -3.96 11.54 -3.62
CA TYR A 231 -4.53 10.20 -3.69
C TYR A 231 -6.04 10.19 -3.41
N ALA A 232 -6.50 11.07 -2.51
CA ALA A 232 -7.91 11.22 -2.16
C ALA A 232 -8.76 11.99 -3.19
N ASP A 233 -8.15 12.65 -4.19
CA ASP A 233 -8.89 13.48 -5.15
C ASP A 233 -9.77 12.61 -6.08
N GLN A 234 -11.09 12.76 -5.97
CA GLN A 234 -12.03 11.97 -6.74
C GLN A 234 -12.43 12.59 -8.09
N ARG A 235 -12.00 13.82 -8.38
CA ARG A 235 -12.49 14.58 -9.56
C ARG A 235 -12.16 13.92 -10.90
N SER A 236 -11.05 13.19 -10.97
CA SER A 236 -10.58 12.52 -12.18
C SER A 236 -11.08 11.08 -12.31
N LEU A 237 -11.83 10.56 -11.33
CA LEU A 237 -12.18 9.15 -11.27
C LEU A 237 -13.43 8.84 -12.08
N SER A 238 -13.47 7.63 -12.66
CA SER A 238 -14.65 7.12 -13.35
C SER A 238 -15.89 7.13 -12.45
N THR A 239 -17.00 7.65 -12.96
CA THR A 239 -18.28 7.70 -12.28
C THR A 239 -19.08 6.40 -12.37
N SER A 240 -18.49 5.37 -13.00
CA SER A 240 -19.11 4.06 -13.21
C SER A 240 -19.80 3.53 -11.95
N PRO A 241 -21.05 3.01 -12.08
CA PRO A 241 -21.79 2.47 -10.96
C PRO A 241 -21.10 1.24 -10.35
N ALA A 242 -20.37 0.45 -11.15
CA ALA A 242 -19.62 -0.72 -10.71
C ALA A 242 -18.51 -0.38 -9.70
N LEU A 243 -17.99 0.85 -9.75
CA LEU A 243 -16.88 1.32 -8.90
C LEU A 243 -17.35 2.00 -7.63
N PHE A 244 -18.66 2.09 -7.39
CA PHE A 244 -19.20 2.76 -6.21
C PHE A 244 -18.64 2.22 -4.88
N PRO A 245 -18.50 0.90 -4.64
CA PRO A 245 -17.93 0.38 -3.40
C PRO A 245 -16.49 0.86 -3.15
N PHE A 246 -15.66 0.89 -4.20
CA PHE A 246 -14.27 1.36 -4.10
C PHE A 246 -14.19 2.87 -3.85
N ARG A 247 -15.09 3.67 -4.43
CA ARG A 247 -15.18 5.11 -4.12
C ARG A 247 -15.58 5.37 -2.66
N LEU A 248 -16.51 4.57 -2.14
CA LEU A 248 -16.90 4.63 -0.72
C LEU A 248 -15.73 4.24 0.19
N ALA A 249 -15.01 3.17 -0.14
CA ALA A 249 -13.80 2.76 0.58
C ALA A 249 -12.71 3.85 0.53
N LEU A 250 -12.46 4.44 -0.65
CA LEU A 250 -11.51 5.54 -0.81
C LEU A 250 -11.90 6.74 0.05
N TRP A 251 -13.18 7.11 0.09
CA TRP A 251 -13.67 8.18 0.94
C TRP A 251 -13.44 7.89 2.44
N GLY A 252 -13.75 6.66 2.88
CA GLY A 252 -13.54 6.23 4.26
C GLY A 252 -12.05 6.27 4.66
N VAL A 253 -11.17 5.71 3.83
CA VAL A 253 -9.72 5.71 4.09
C VAL A 253 -9.14 7.13 4.02
N ALA A 254 -9.64 7.98 3.12
CA ALA A 254 -9.25 9.39 3.08
C ALA A 254 -9.64 10.13 4.38
N ALA A 255 -10.81 9.83 4.96
CA ALA A 255 -11.21 10.39 6.25
C ALA A 255 -10.27 9.91 7.38
N LEU A 256 -9.94 8.62 7.44
CA LEU A 256 -8.97 8.08 8.39
C LEU A 256 -7.58 8.71 8.22
N THR A 257 -7.15 8.92 6.99
CA THR A 257 -5.86 9.56 6.67
C THR A 257 -5.80 10.99 7.17
N ARG A 258 -6.88 11.76 7.01
CA ARG A 258 -6.97 13.12 7.56
C ARG A 258 -6.86 13.10 9.08
N THR A 259 -7.53 12.17 9.75
CA THR A 259 -7.42 12.00 11.20
C THR A 259 -5.99 11.66 11.64
N ALA A 260 -5.32 10.74 10.93
CA ALA A 260 -3.91 10.40 11.20
C ALA A 260 -2.99 11.62 11.02
N ILE A 261 -3.16 12.40 9.95
CA ILE A 261 -2.40 13.64 9.72
C ILE A 261 -2.63 14.66 10.84
N LEU A 262 -3.89 14.88 11.25
CA LEU A 262 -4.22 15.78 12.36
C LEU A 262 -3.56 15.33 13.67
N TYR A 263 -3.60 14.03 13.96
CA TYR A 263 -2.90 13.43 15.08
C TYR A 263 -1.38 13.68 14.98
N GLY A 264 -0.78 13.50 13.80
CA GLY A 264 0.63 13.81 13.54
C GLY A 264 0.98 15.26 13.86
N TYR A 265 0.15 16.23 13.43
CA TYR A 265 0.37 17.64 13.75
C TYR A 265 0.28 17.90 15.26
N GLY A 266 -0.72 17.32 15.93
CA GLY A 266 -0.88 17.43 17.38
C GLY A 266 0.35 16.93 18.15
N ARG A 267 0.92 15.79 17.74
CA ARG A 267 2.16 15.25 18.33
C ARG A 267 3.34 16.19 18.17
N MET A 268 3.53 16.77 16.99
CA MET A 268 4.65 17.68 16.72
C MET A 268 4.55 18.97 17.55
N ILE A 269 3.34 19.53 17.69
CA ILE A 269 3.09 20.71 18.51
C ILE A 269 3.37 20.42 19.99
N LEU A 270 2.88 19.28 20.51
CA LEU A 270 3.10 18.89 21.90
C LEU A 270 4.59 18.70 22.20
N HIS A 271 5.33 18.05 21.29
CA HIS A 271 6.77 17.86 21.44
C HIS A 271 7.52 19.20 21.49
N ALA A 272 7.17 20.15 20.61
CA ALA A 272 7.76 21.48 20.62
C ALA A 272 7.48 22.23 21.94
N ALA A 273 6.26 22.13 22.48
CA ALA A 273 5.89 22.76 23.75
C ALA A 273 6.67 22.18 24.95
N CYS A 274 6.85 20.85 24.99
CA CYS A 274 7.61 20.18 26.05
C CYS A 274 9.12 20.51 25.99
N CYS A 275 9.72 20.60 24.80
CA CYS A 275 11.13 20.98 24.66
C CYS A 275 11.40 22.45 25.02
N CYS A 276 10.45 23.35 24.78
CA CYS A 276 10.56 24.76 25.19
C CYS A 276 10.34 24.98 26.70
N SER A 277 9.82 23.98 27.41
CA SER A 277 9.52 24.07 28.85
C SER A 277 10.57 23.39 29.73
N ALA A 278 11.67 22.89 29.16
CA ALA A 278 12.80 22.36 29.94
C ALA A 278 13.54 23.54 30.61
N PRO A 279 13.58 23.61 31.95
CA PRO A 279 14.31 24.67 32.63
C PRO A 279 15.80 24.52 32.31
N VAL A 280 16.42 25.62 31.86
CA VAL A 280 17.87 25.76 31.86
C VAL A 280 18.31 25.66 33.31
N THR A 281 18.81 24.50 33.74
CA THR A 281 19.58 24.41 34.97
C THR A 281 20.84 25.23 34.76
N GLU A 282 20.81 26.49 35.20
CA GLU A 282 22.00 27.31 35.42
C GLU A 282 22.93 26.54 36.36
N ASN A 283 23.94 25.89 35.79
CA ASN A 283 25.12 25.54 36.54
C ASN A 283 25.82 26.85 36.89
N SER A 284 25.58 27.32 38.12
CA SER A 284 26.37 28.36 38.77
C SER A 284 27.82 27.89 38.88
N VAL A 285 28.65 28.35 37.95
CA VAL A 285 30.11 28.34 38.10
C VAL A 285 30.43 29.38 39.17
N SER A 286 30.56 28.90 40.40
CA SER A 286 31.22 29.63 41.49
C SER A 286 32.68 29.23 41.52
N ASP A 287 33.46 29.74 40.56
CA ASP A 287 34.91 29.72 40.67
C ASP A 287 35.36 30.87 41.57
N ASN A 288 35.44 30.57 42.86
CA ASN A 288 36.44 31.15 43.74
C ASN A 288 37.83 30.72 43.23
N ALA A 289 38.70 31.67 42.83
CA ALA A 289 40.07 31.81 43.34
C ALA A 289 40.98 32.68 42.46
N ARG A 290 41.65 33.64 43.14
CA ARG A 290 42.94 34.29 42.84
C ARG A 290 42.96 35.47 41.86
N SER A 291 42.96 36.67 42.44
CA SER A 291 44.17 37.49 42.63
C SER A 291 43.92 38.58 43.66
#